data_AF-A0A6G6KA53-F1
#
_entry.id   AF-A0A6G6KA53-F1
#
_cell.length_a   1.000
_cell.length_b   1.000
_cell.length_c   1.000
_cell.angle_alpha   90.00
_cell.angle_beta   90.00
_cell.angle_gamma   90.00
#
_symmetry.space_group_name_H-M   'P 1'
#
loop_
_entity.id
_entity.type
_entity.pdbx_description
1 polymer ?
#
loop_
_entity_poly.entity_id
_entity_poly.type
_entity_poly.pdbx_seq_one_letter_code
_entity_poly.pdbx_strand_id
1 'polypeptide(L)'
;MIPTNRAPKLGIAALIVLALLLGTSLTFVGAVFWKMQANRVSVSEFEGFINYGTPIKVNSQTSFGTPTTLVLRESRIEQPVFPTRALQPSMPAWVYEWKYATTEVLEDLAELFRVKGERPGNTLPNTP
;
A
#
# COMPACT_ATOMS: atom_id res chain seq x y z
N MET A 1 -59.16 20.21 -30.64
CA MET A 1 -57.79 19.77 -30.94
C MET A 1 -57.20 19.22 -29.65
N ILE A 2 -57.01 17.90 -29.54
CA ILE A 2 -56.48 17.27 -28.31
C ILE A 2 -54.97 17.08 -28.51
N PRO A 3 -54.10 17.67 -27.68
CA PRO A 3 -52.66 17.47 -27.82
C PRO A 3 -52.29 16.04 -27.38
N THR A 4 -51.80 15.24 -28.32
CA THR A 4 -51.23 13.91 -28.04
C THR A 4 -49.86 14.10 -27.38
N ASN A 5 -49.81 13.96 -26.06
CA ASN A 5 -48.56 13.92 -25.30
C ASN A 5 -47.77 12.65 -25.66
N ARG A 6 -46.75 12.77 -26.51
CA ARG A 6 -45.81 11.68 -26.80
C ARG A 6 -44.77 11.61 -25.69
N ALA A 7 -45.03 10.78 -24.68
CA ALA A 7 -44.01 10.44 -23.68
C ALA A 7 -42.76 9.87 -24.37
N PRO A 8 -41.53 10.26 -23.98
CA PRO A 8 -40.32 9.76 -24.62
C PRO A 8 -40.09 8.29 -24.24
N LYS A 9 -40.15 7.40 -25.23
CA LYS A 9 -39.83 5.96 -25.10
C LYS A 9 -38.35 5.68 -24.79
N LEU A 10 -37.56 6.72 -24.54
CA LEU A 10 -36.11 6.70 -24.30
C LEU A 10 -35.73 6.58 -22.81
N GLY A 11 -36.69 6.39 -21.91
CA GLY A 11 -36.44 6.45 -20.46
C GLY A 11 -35.75 5.21 -19.88
N ILE A 12 -36.26 4.01 -20.15
CA ILE A 12 -35.89 2.83 -19.35
C ILE A 12 -34.56 2.20 -19.82
N ALA A 13 -34.35 2.02 -21.13
CA ALA A 13 -33.11 1.43 -21.64
C ALA A 13 -31.89 2.29 -21.31
N ALA A 14 -32.02 3.62 -21.41
CA ALA A 14 -30.95 4.55 -21.04
C ALA A 14 -30.63 4.48 -19.53
N LEU A 15 -31.64 4.36 -18.67
CA LEU A 15 -31.44 4.19 -17.23
C LEU A 15 -30.76 2.86 -16.88
N ILE A 16 -31.10 1.77 -17.59
CA ILE A 16 -30.45 0.47 -17.38
C ILE A 16 -28.97 0.54 -17.78
N VAL A 17 -28.66 1.12 -18.94
CA VAL A 17 -27.26 1.27 -19.38
C VAL A 17 -26.48 2.14 -18.40
N LEU A 18 -27.06 3.24 -17.94
CA LEU A 18 -26.44 4.11 -16.94
C LEU A 18 -26.19 3.37 -15.62
N ALA A 19 -27.17 2.59 -15.15
CA ALA A 19 -27.04 1.80 -13.93
C ALA A 19 -25.94 0.74 -14.04
N LEU A 20 -25.81 0.07 -15.19
CA LEU A 20 -24.74 -0.90 -15.43
C LEU A 20 -23.37 -0.22 -15.46
N LEU A 21 -23.23 0.91 -16.14
CA LEU A 21 -21.98 1.67 -16.18
C LEU A 21 -21.56 2.13 -14.77
N LEU A 22 -22.49 2.70 -14.02
CA LEU A 22 -22.24 3.12 -12.63
C LEU A 22 -21.88 1.94 -11.73
N GLY A 23 -22.61 0.83 -11.84
CA GLY A 23 -22.32 -0.40 -11.10
C GLY A 23 -20.91 -0.93 -11.38
N THR A 24 -20.53 -1.02 -12.66
CA THR A 24 -19.18 -1.47 -13.04
C THR A 24 -18.09 -0.50 -12.63
N SER A 25 -18.36 0.81 -12.66
CA SER A 25 -17.41 1.82 -12.18
C SER A 25 -17.22 1.71 -10.67
N LEU A 26 -18.28 1.45 -9.92
CA LEU A 26 -18.23 1.34 -8.47
C LEU A 26 -17.45 0.09 -8.04
N THR A 27 -17.66 -1.05 -8.69
CA THR A 27 -16.91 -2.27 -8.40
C THR A 27 -15.43 -2.11 -8.74
N PHE A 28 -15.09 -1.43 -9.83
CA PHE A 28 -13.71 -1.12 -10.19
C PHE A 28 -13.02 -0.25 -9.14
N VAL A 29 -13.65 0.88 -8.75
CA VAL A 29 -13.09 1.77 -7.71
C VAL A 29 -12.95 1.04 -6.37
N GLY A 30 -13.92 0.20 -6.02
CA GLY A 30 -13.85 -0.63 -4.81
C GLY A 30 -12.67 -1.61 -4.83
N ALA A 31 -12.42 -2.26 -5.97
CA ALA A 31 -11.29 -3.17 -6.13
C ALA A 31 -9.93 -2.46 -6.03
N VAL A 32 -9.79 -1.30 -6.68
CA VAL A 32 -8.58 -0.46 -6.58
C VAL A 32 -8.37 0.00 -5.13
N PHE A 33 -9.43 0.45 -4.46
CA PHE A 33 -9.35 0.85 -3.06
C PHE A 33 -8.96 -0.31 -2.14
N TRP A 34 -9.47 -1.52 -2.39
CA TRP A 34 -9.08 -2.69 -1.63
C TRP A 34 -7.59 -3.03 -1.78
N LYS A 35 -7.08 -3.08 -3.01
CA LYS A 35 -5.66 -3.32 -3.32
C LYS A 35 -4.76 -2.23 -2.72
N MET A 36 -5.19 -0.98 -2.85
CA MET A 36 -4.55 0.17 -2.22
C MET A 36 -4.36 -0.06 -0.72
N GLN A 37 -5.41 -0.42 0.02
CA GLN A 37 -5.32 -0.68 1.46
C GLN A 37 -4.43 -1.88 1.79
N ALA A 38 -4.51 -2.96 1.00
CA ALA A 38 -3.67 -4.15 1.18
C ALA A 38 -2.18 -3.85 0.99
N ASN A 39 -1.85 -2.93 0.07
CA ASN A 39 -0.48 -2.56 -0.27
C ASN A 39 0.11 -1.49 0.67
N ARG A 40 -0.67 -0.94 1.61
CA ARG A 40 -0.16 -0.04 2.66
C ARG A 40 0.60 -0.82 3.72
N VAL A 41 1.73 -1.39 3.34
CA VAL A 41 2.73 -1.92 4.26
C VAL A 41 3.69 -0.79 4.58
N SER A 42 3.71 -0.35 5.84
CA SER A 42 4.73 0.58 6.33
C SER A 42 6.08 -0.13 6.29
N VAL A 43 6.95 0.25 5.36
CA VAL A 43 8.33 -0.24 5.31
C VAL A 43 9.10 0.42 6.46
N SER A 44 9.40 -0.35 7.50
CA SER A 44 10.24 0.08 8.63
C SER A 44 11.66 -0.45 8.40
N GLU A 45 12.58 0.43 7.99
CA GLU A 45 13.99 0.06 7.81
C GLU A 45 14.73 0.14 9.14
N PHE A 46 15.67 -0.77 9.38
CA PHE A 46 16.50 -0.78 10.59
C PHE A 46 17.60 0.29 10.47
N GLU A 47 17.70 1.22 11.42
CA GLU A 47 18.71 2.29 11.40
C GLU A 47 19.86 2.07 12.39
N GLY A 48 19.62 1.29 13.46
CA GLY A 48 20.64 0.99 14.46
C GLY A 48 20.06 0.68 15.84
N PHE A 49 20.92 0.76 16.86
CA PHE A 49 20.54 0.55 18.26
C PHE A 49 20.76 1.82 19.07
N ILE A 50 19.79 2.17 19.93
CA ILE A 50 19.96 3.20 20.97
C ILE A 50 20.25 2.50 22.30
N ASN A 51 21.25 2.99 23.04
CA ASN A 51 21.56 2.52 24.39
C ASN A 51 20.75 3.30 25.44
N TYR A 52 19.85 2.60 26.14
CA TYR A 52 19.06 3.13 27.25
C TYR A 52 19.68 2.84 28.64
N GLY A 53 20.84 2.19 28.68
CA GLY A 53 21.57 1.95 29.91
C GLY A 53 22.30 3.20 30.40
N THR A 54 22.15 3.51 31.68
CA THR A 54 22.93 4.57 32.34
C THR A 54 24.13 3.95 33.05
N PRO A 55 25.37 4.27 32.65
CA PRO A 55 26.56 3.75 33.32
C PRO A 55 26.66 4.33 34.74
N ILE A 56 27.15 3.51 35.68
CA ILE A 56 27.39 3.97 37.05
C ILE A 56 28.70 4.74 37.07
N LYS A 57 28.63 6.04 37.36
CA LYS A 57 29.77 6.95 37.44
C LYS A 57 30.01 7.33 38.90
N VAL A 58 31.27 7.36 39.31
CA VAL A 58 31.69 7.86 40.61
C VAL A 58 32.72 8.95 40.45
N ASN A 59 32.72 9.88 41.40
CA ASN A 59 33.74 10.90 41.49
C ASN A 59 34.98 10.25 42.11
N SER A 60 36.09 10.34 41.40
CA SER A 60 37.42 9.96 41.85
C SER A 60 38.31 11.20 41.88
N GLN A 61 39.47 11.08 42.51
CA GLN A 61 40.50 12.10 42.46
C GLN A 61 41.79 11.45 42.01
N THR A 62 42.45 12.11 41.06
CA THR A 62 43.82 11.76 40.69
C THR A 62 44.77 12.05 41.85
N SER A 63 45.96 11.43 41.86
CA SER A 63 46.97 11.64 42.92
C SER A 63 47.39 13.10 43.15
N PHE A 64 47.12 13.99 42.19
CA PHE A 64 47.33 15.43 42.26
C PHE A 64 46.08 16.25 42.68
N GLY A 65 45.04 15.61 43.19
CA GLY A 65 43.84 16.28 43.72
C GLY A 65 42.85 16.78 42.68
N THR A 66 43.10 16.56 41.38
CA THR A 66 42.15 16.91 40.32
C THR A 66 40.97 15.94 40.31
N PRO A 67 39.71 16.43 40.36
CA PRO A 67 38.54 15.57 40.29
C PRO A 67 38.43 14.94 38.91
N THR A 68 38.23 13.63 38.88
CA THR A 68 38.03 12.82 37.66
C THR A 68 36.78 11.96 37.82
N THR A 69 36.09 11.68 36.72
CA THR A 69 34.93 10.79 36.74
C THR A 69 35.35 9.40 36.30
N LEU A 70 35.16 8.40 37.17
CA LEU A 70 35.43 7.00 36.87
C LEU A 70 34.12 6.26 36.59
N VAL A 71 34.06 5.50 35.50
CA VAL A 71 32.93 4.61 35.20
C VAL A 71 33.21 3.26 35.84
N LEU A 72 32.42 2.87 36.85
CA LEU A 72 32.61 1.60 37.57
C LEU A 72 32.03 0.40 36.81
N ARG A 73 30.90 0.62 36.13
CA ARG A 73 30.23 -0.42 35.36
C ARG A 73 29.56 0.18 34.14
N GLU A 74 29.84 -0.44 33.01
CA GLU A 74 29.15 -0.17 31.76
C GLU A 74 27.73 -0.75 31.84
N SER A 75 26.74 0.07 31.47
CA SER A 75 25.33 -0.34 31.40
C SER A 75 24.88 -0.15 29.96
N ARG A 76 24.51 -1.26 29.31
CA ARG A 76 24.07 -1.27 27.92
C ARG A 76 22.74 -2.01 27.79
N ILE A 77 21.70 -1.28 27.39
CA ILE A 77 20.39 -1.83 27.04
C ILE A 77 20.10 -1.33 25.63
N GLU A 78 20.36 -2.19 24.65
CA GLU A 78 20.23 -1.84 23.24
C GLU A 78 18.81 -2.09 22.76
N GLN A 79 18.14 -1.05 22.28
CA GLN A 79 16.86 -1.19 21.59
C GLN A 79 17.04 -0.90 20.10
N PRO A 80 16.56 -1.78 19.20
CA PRO A 80 16.56 -1.49 17.78
C PRO A 80 15.64 -0.32 17.47
N VAL A 81 16.06 0.55 16.57
CA VAL A 81 15.28 1.70 16.10
C VAL A 81 14.94 1.52 14.63
N PHE A 82 13.67 1.79 14.33
CA PHE A 82 13.13 1.79 12.98
C PHE A 82 12.55 3.17 12.68
N PRO A 83 13.30 4.09 12.03
CA PRO A 83 12.78 5.39 11.64
C PRO A 83 11.72 5.23 10.55
N THR A 84 10.59 5.89 10.71
CA THR A 84 9.68 6.20 9.61
C THR A 84 10.22 7.39 8.83
N ARG A 85 11.36 7.23 8.14
CA ARG A 85 11.84 8.28 7.23
C ARG A 85 10.89 8.31 6.01
N ALA A 86 10.02 9.29 5.97
CA ALA A 86 9.26 9.59 4.76
C ALA A 86 10.23 10.13 3.70
N LEU A 87 10.60 9.30 2.73
CA LEU A 87 11.21 9.78 1.48
C LEU A 87 10.20 10.75 0.85
N GLN A 88 10.53 12.05 0.75
CA GLN A 88 9.69 13.01 0.05
C GLN A 88 9.72 12.68 -1.44
N PRO A 89 8.65 12.10 -2.02
CA PRO A 89 8.65 11.82 -3.43
C PRO A 89 8.28 13.11 -4.18
N SER A 90 8.68 13.22 -5.45
CA SER A 90 8.28 14.33 -6.34
C SER A 90 6.76 14.46 -6.54
N MET A 91 6.03 13.40 -6.20
CA MET A 91 4.58 13.30 -6.20
C MET A 91 4.11 12.86 -4.81
N PRO A 92 2.93 13.28 -4.35
CA PRO A 92 2.38 12.80 -3.09
C PRO A 92 2.31 11.26 -3.07
N ALA A 93 2.73 10.63 -1.97
CA ALA A 93 2.79 9.16 -1.84
C ALA A 93 1.46 8.49 -2.23
N TRP A 94 0.33 9.10 -1.87
CA TRP A 94 -0.99 8.59 -2.24
C TRP A 94 -1.18 8.45 -3.76
N VAL A 95 -0.64 9.35 -4.58
CA VAL A 95 -0.78 9.26 -6.05
C VAL A 95 -0.10 7.99 -6.59
N TYR A 96 1.08 7.65 -6.06
CA TYR A 96 1.80 6.43 -6.44
C TYR A 96 1.06 5.17 -6.00
N GLU A 97 0.58 5.16 -4.75
CA GLU A 97 -0.17 4.03 -4.20
C GLU A 97 -1.43 3.76 -5.06
N TRP A 98 -2.18 4.80 -5.42
CA TRP A 98 -3.37 4.67 -6.26
C TRP A 98 -3.04 4.20 -7.68
N LYS A 99 -2.00 4.77 -8.30
CA LYS A 99 -1.54 4.35 -9.62
C LYS A 99 -1.14 2.87 -9.63
N TYR A 100 -0.37 2.45 -8.62
CA TYR A 100 0.13 1.09 -8.50
C TYR A 100 -1.00 0.08 -8.25
N ALA A 101 -1.92 0.39 -7.33
CA ALA A 101 -3.11 -0.43 -7.11
C ALA A 101 -3.99 -0.53 -8.38
N THR A 102 -4.07 0.54 -9.16
CA THR A 102 -4.81 0.54 -10.43
C THR A 102 -4.17 -0.39 -11.45
N THR A 103 -2.84 -0.37 -11.59
CA THR A 103 -2.13 -1.26 -12.52
C THR A 103 -2.29 -2.72 -12.13
N GLU A 104 -2.18 -3.07 -10.84
CA GLU A 104 -2.40 -4.45 -10.38
C GLU A 104 -3.83 -4.94 -10.66
N VAL A 105 -4.85 -4.11 -10.42
CA VAL A 105 -6.24 -4.49 -10.73
C VAL A 105 -6.42 -4.73 -12.24
N LEU A 106 -5.79 -3.91 -13.08
CA LEU A 106 -5.86 -4.08 -14.53
C LEU A 106 -5.14 -5.35 -15.01
N GLU A 107 -3.99 -5.67 -14.41
CA GLU A 107 -3.25 -6.90 -14.69
C GLU A 107 -4.05 -8.14 -14.25
N ASP A 108 -4.57 -8.15 -13.03
CA ASP A 108 -5.44 -9.22 -12.51
C ASP A 108 -6.66 -9.45 -13.43
N LEU A 109 -7.28 -8.36 -13.91
CA LEU A 109 -8.38 -8.43 -14.88
C LEU A 109 -7.92 -9.00 -16.22
N ALA A 110 -6.78 -8.54 -16.75
CA ALA A 110 -6.24 -9.01 -18.01
C ALA A 110 -5.92 -10.51 -17.96
N GLU A 111 -5.33 -10.99 -16.86
CA GLU A 111 -5.08 -12.41 -16.62
C GLU A 111 -6.37 -13.21 -16.55
N LEU A 112 -7.38 -12.73 -15.82
CA LEU A 112 -8.68 -13.38 -15.73
C LEU A 112 -9.32 -13.56 -17.12
N PHE A 113 -9.26 -12.54 -17.98
CA PHE A 113 -9.78 -12.63 -19.34
C PHE A 113 -8.94 -13.55 -20.23
N ARG A 114 -7.62 -13.59 -20.04
CA ARG A 114 -6.71 -14.50 -20.75
C ARG A 114 -7.04 -15.96 -20.43
N VAL A 115 -7.14 -16.30 -19.13
CA VAL A 115 -7.47 -17.64 -18.64
C VAL A 115 -8.87 -18.07 -19.11
N LYS A 116 -9.84 -17.16 -19.11
CA LYS A 116 -11.19 -17.45 -19.59
C LYS A 116 -11.27 -17.69 -21.12
N GLY A 117 -10.28 -17.19 -21.87
CA GLY A 117 -10.14 -17.42 -23.31
C GLY A 117 -9.59 -18.80 -23.67
N GLU A 118 -8.80 -19.42 -22.78
CA GLU A 118 -8.28 -20.78 -22.92
C GLU A 118 -9.37 -21.81 -22.53
N ARG A 119 -10.35 -22.06 -23.40
CA ARG A 119 -11.27 -23.20 -23.22
C ARG A 119 -10.49 -24.53 -23.36
N PRO A 120 -10.68 -25.51 -22.46
CA PRO A 120 -10.15 -26.86 -22.66
C PRO A 120 -10.93 -27.54 -23.80
N GLY A 121 -10.40 -27.47 -25.02
CA GLY A 121 -11.06 -28.07 -26.18
C GLY A 121 -10.36 -27.92 -27.54
N ASN A 122 -9.27 -27.15 -27.65
CA ASN A 122 -8.59 -26.92 -28.93
C ASN A 122 -7.20 -27.57 -29.04
N THR A 123 -6.91 -28.62 -28.28
CA THR A 123 -5.80 -29.52 -28.62
C THR A 123 -6.31 -30.64 -29.50
N LEU A 124 -6.20 -30.47 -30.82
CA LEU A 124 -6.16 -31.62 -31.72
C LEU A 124 -4.96 -32.48 -31.29
N PRO A 125 -5.10 -33.82 -31.21
CA PRO A 125 -3.96 -34.67 -30.91
C PRO A 125 -2.96 -34.58 -32.07
N ASN A 126 -1.81 -33.97 -31.80
CA ASN A 126 -0.64 -34.12 -32.65
C ASN A 126 -0.18 -35.57 -32.51
N THR A 127 -0.59 -36.43 -33.43
CA THR A 127 0.08 -37.72 -33.65
C THR A 127 1.42 -37.49 -34.39
N PRO A 128 2.47 -38.26 -34.05
CA PRO A 128 3.81 -38.14 -34.61
C PRO A 128 3.89 -38.46 -36.10
#